data_AF-A0A3L6EEQ7-F1
#
_entry.id   AF-A0A3L6EEQ7-F1
#
_cell.length_a   1.000
_cell.length_b   1.000
_cell.length_c   1.000
_cell.angle_alpha   90.00
_cell.angle_beta   90.00
_cell.angle_gamma   90.00
#
_symmetry.space_group_name_H-M   'P 1'
#
loop_
_entity.id
_entity.type
_entity.pdbx_description
1 polymer ?
#
loop_
_entity_poly.entity_id
_entity_poly.type
_entity_poly.pdbx_seq_one_letter_code
_entity_poly.pdbx_strand_id
1 'polypeptide(L)'
;MQSHAVTYWCREAELIGDFNDWNGANHKMEKDKFGVWSIKIDHVKGKPAIPHNSKVKFRFLHGGVWVDRIPAWICYATVDASKFGAPYDGVHWDPPASERYTFKHPRPSKPAAPRIYEAHVGMSGEKPAVSTYREFADNVLPRIRANNYNTVQLMAVMEHSYYASFGYHVTNFFAVSSRSGTPEDLKYLVDKAHSLGLRVLMDVVHSHASNNVTDGLNGYDVGQSTQESYFHAGDRGYHKLWDSRLFNYANWEVLRFLLSNLRYWLDEFMFDGFRFDGVTSMLYHHHGINVGFTGNYQEYFSLDTDVDAVVYMMLANHLMHKLLPEATVVAEDVSGMPVLCRPVDEGGVGFDYRLAMAIPDRWIDYLKNKDDSEWSMGEIAHTLTNRRYTERCIAYAESHDQVPCIIL
;
A
#
# COMPACT_ATOMS: atom_id res chain seq x y z
N MET A 1 -9.02 18.39 -17.09
CA MET A 1 -8.73 17.51 -15.94
C MET A 1 -9.84 16.48 -15.86
N GLN A 2 -9.52 15.19 -15.73
CA GLN A 2 -10.51 14.11 -15.70
C GLN A 2 -11.36 14.16 -14.42
N SER A 3 -12.64 13.82 -14.57
CA SER A 3 -13.63 13.66 -13.50
C SER A 3 -13.09 12.76 -12.40
N HIS A 4 -13.08 13.24 -11.15
CA HIS A 4 -12.67 12.43 -10.02
C HIS A 4 -13.88 11.62 -9.57
N ALA A 5 -13.91 10.33 -9.95
CA ALA A 5 -14.95 9.41 -9.54
C ALA A 5 -14.89 9.20 -8.03
N VAL A 6 -15.74 9.93 -7.31
CA VAL A 6 -15.94 9.67 -5.90
C VAL A 6 -17.40 9.73 -5.55
N THR A 7 -17.94 8.54 -5.32
CA THR A 7 -19.34 8.22 -5.03
C THR A 7 -19.70 8.71 -3.64
N TYR A 8 -20.26 9.91 -3.51
CA TYR A 8 -20.65 10.43 -2.20
C TYR A 8 -22.11 10.87 -2.17
N TRP A 9 -22.79 10.45 -1.11
CA TRP A 9 -24.06 11.02 -0.69
C TRP A 9 -23.86 12.35 0.07
N CYS A 10 -23.14 13.29 -0.53
CA CYS A 10 -23.21 14.70 -0.13
C CYS A 10 -24.20 15.46 -1.05
N ARG A 11 -24.70 16.59 -0.58
CA ARG A 11 -25.67 17.42 -1.34
C ARG A 11 -24.98 18.43 -2.24
N GLU A 12 -23.82 18.92 -1.81
CA GLU A 12 -23.01 19.91 -2.51
C GLU A 12 -21.54 19.54 -2.32
N ALA A 13 -20.73 19.78 -3.34
CA ALA A 13 -19.29 19.66 -3.27
C ALA A 13 -18.59 20.76 -4.07
N GLU A 14 -17.40 21.15 -3.62
CA GLU A 14 -16.58 22.21 -4.17
C GLU A 14 -15.11 21.77 -4.16
N LEU A 15 -14.33 22.25 -5.13
CA LEU A 15 -12.88 22.15 -5.08
C LEU A 15 -12.30 23.43 -4.47
N ILE A 16 -11.49 23.30 -3.42
CA ILE A 16 -10.82 24.43 -2.77
C ILE A 16 -9.30 24.23 -2.77
N GLY A 17 -8.57 25.32 -2.68
CA GLY A 17 -7.12 25.29 -2.54
C GLY A 17 -6.49 26.66 -2.64
N ASP A 18 -5.16 26.71 -2.69
CA ASP A 18 -4.41 27.97 -2.81
C ASP A 18 -4.80 28.73 -4.10
N PHE A 19 -5.19 28.01 -5.16
CA PHE A 19 -5.58 28.59 -6.46
C PHE A 19 -6.88 29.41 -6.43
N ASN A 20 -7.68 29.28 -5.37
CA ASN A 20 -8.95 30.00 -5.21
C ASN A 20 -9.14 30.59 -3.80
N ASP A 21 -8.02 30.88 -3.11
CA ASP A 21 -8.00 31.43 -1.75
C ASP A 21 -8.87 30.61 -0.76
N TRP A 22 -8.90 29.29 -0.95
CA TRP A 22 -9.69 28.33 -0.16
C TRP A 22 -11.21 28.60 -0.18
N ASN A 23 -11.70 29.28 -1.23
CA ASN A 23 -13.10 29.60 -1.46
C ASN A 23 -13.65 28.87 -2.70
N GLY A 24 -14.54 27.90 -2.46
CA GLY A 24 -15.11 27.02 -3.48
C GLY A 24 -16.34 27.57 -4.19
N ALA A 25 -16.81 28.78 -3.87
CA ALA A 25 -18.07 29.33 -4.42
C ALA A 25 -18.11 29.36 -5.96
N ASN A 26 -16.96 29.57 -6.61
CA ASN A 26 -16.82 29.59 -8.08
C ASN A 26 -16.31 28.25 -8.66
N HIS A 27 -16.16 27.22 -7.83
CA HIS A 27 -15.60 25.91 -8.19
C HIS A 27 -16.49 24.78 -7.65
N LYS A 28 -17.81 24.94 -7.78
CA LYS A 28 -18.81 23.91 -7.45
C LYS A 28 -18.70 22.74 -8.43
N MET A 29 -18.83 21.53 -7.88
CA MET A 29 -18.79 20.29 -8.64
C MET A 29 -20.21 19.82 -8.97
N GLU A 30 -20.34 19.03 -10.03
CA GLU A 30 -21.59 18.41 -10.46
C GLU A 30 -21.56 16.91 -10.14
N LYS A 31 -22.66 16.40 -9.57
CA LYS A 31 -22.82 15.00 -9.20
C LYS A 31 -23.54 14.23 -10.31
N ASP A 32 -22.99 13.10 -10.73
CA ASP A 32 -23.63 12.20 -11.68
C ASP A 32 -24.63 11.23 -11.00
N LYS A 33 -25.24 10.35 -11.80
CA LYS A 33 -26.21 9.35 -11.32
C LYS A 33 -25.62 8.26 -10.43
N PHE A 34 -24.31 8.02 -10.50
CA PHE A 34 -23.62 7.06 -9.65
C PHE A 34 -23.20 7.70 -8.34
N GLY A 35 -23.06 9.03 -8.31
CA GLY A 35 -22.68 9.81 -7.15
C GLY A 35 -21.28 10.38 -7.24
N VAL A 36 -20.66 10.29 -8.41
CA VAL A 36 -19.35 10.85 -8.74
C VAL A 36 -19.45 12.36 -8.91
N TRP A 37 -18.58 13.09 -8.21
CA TRP A 37 -18.47 14.55 -8.34
C TRP A 37 -17.41 14.96 -9.35
N SER A 38 -17.76 15.85 -10.27
CA SER A 38 -16.84 16.31 -11.32
C SER A 38 -16.89 17.82 -11.52
N ILE A 39 -15.76 18.39 -11.95
CA ILE A 39 -15.65 19.78 -12.36
C ILE A 39 -14.63 19.88 -13.48
N LYS A 40 -14.86 20.77 -14.44
CA LYS A 40 -13.89 21.17 -15.44
C LYS A 40 -13.49 22.62 -15.19
N ILE A 41 -12.19 22.85 -15.00
CA ILE A 41 -11.63 24.19 -14.79
C ILE A 41 -10.78 24.53 -16.00
N ASP A 42 -11.12 25.62 -16.67
CA ASP A 42 -10.40 26.08 -17.85
C ASP A 42 -9.07 26.74 -17.49
N HIS A 43 -8.13 26.77 -18.43
CA HIS A 43 -6.85 27.41 -18.24
C HIS A 43 -7.00 28.92 -17.97
N VAL A 44 -6.19 29.43 -17.03
CA VAL A 44 -6.11 30.86 -16.73
C VAL A 44 -4.86 31.42 -17.41
N LYS A 45 -5.03 32.38 -18.33
CA LYS A 45 -3.93 32.99 -19.09
C LYS A 45 -3.04 31.95 -19.80
N GLY A 46 -3.65 30.90 -20.35
CA GLY A 46 -2.96 29.85 -21.10
C GLY A 46 -2.19 28.82 -20.24
N LYS A 47 -2.32 28.87 -18.91
CA LYS A 47 -1.70 27.92 -17.98
C LYS A 47 -2.76 27.14 -17.20
N PRO A 48 -2.42 25.94 -16.67
CA PRO A 48 -3.30 25.23 -15.74
C PRO A 48 -3.77 26.13 -14.59
N ALA A 49 -5.06 26.08 -14.26
CA ALA A 49 -5.65 26.92 -13.22
C ALA A 49 -5.16 26.58 -11.81
N ILE A 50 -4.81 25.32 -11.58
CA ILE A 50 -4.23 24.84 -10.32
C ILE A 50 -2.72 24.73 -10.53
N PRO A 51 -1.89 25.57 -9.88
CA PRO A 51 -0.46 25.49 -10.04
C PRO A 51 0.12 24.15 -9.52
N HIS A 52 1.18 23.67 -10.16
CA HIS A 52 2.01 22.59 -9.61
C HIS A 52 2.45 22.93 -8.18
N ASN A 53 2.44 21.94 -7.30
CA ASN A 53 2.87 22.03 -5.91
C ASN A 53 2.03 23.00 -5.04
N SER A 54 0.80 23.31 -5.48
CA SER A 54 -0.18 24.06 -4.69
C SER A 54 -1.12 23.11 -3.93
N LYS A 55 -1.66 23.58 -2.80
CA LYS A 55 -2.51 22.78 -1.91
C LYS A 55 -3.96 22.77 -2.40
N VAL A 56 -4.63 21.63 -2.22
CA VAL A 56 -6.03 21.40 -2.59
C VAL A 56 -6.77 20.53 -1.57
N LYS A 57 -8.08 20.75 -1.42
CA LYS A 57 -9.01 19.88 -0.68
C LYS A 57 -10.32 19.72 -1.43
N PHE A 58 -10.96 18.58 -1.23
CA PHE A 58 -12.35 18.34 -1.58
C PHE A 58 -13.24 18.81 -0.43
N ARG A 59 -14.08 19.82 -0.69
CA ARG A 59 -15.03 20.37 0.28
C ARG A 59 -16.41 19.84 -0.04
N PHE A 60 -17.12 19.28 0.93
CA PHE A 60 -18.49 18.80 0.73
C PHE A 60 -19.39 19.12 1.91
N LEU A 61 -20.68 19.29 1.63
CA LEU A 61 -21.66 19.65 2.65
C LEU A 61 -22.25 18.38 3.26
N HIS A 62 -22.11 18.24 4.58
CA HIS A 62 -22.73 17.18 5.37
C HIS A 62 -23.29 17.75 6.67
N GLY A 63 -24.53 17.41 7.02
CA GLY A 63 -25.19 17.92 8.24
C GLY A 63 -25.33 19.45 8.31
N GLY A 64 -25.28 20.14 7.16
CA GLY A 64 -25.32 21.62 7.10
C GLY A 64 -23.98 22.31 7.35
N VAL A 65 -22.88 21.56 7.47
CA VAL A 65 -21.52 22.08 7.68
C VAL A 65 -20.61 21.63 6.54
N TRP A 66 -19.69 22.50 6.14
CA TRP A 66 -18.65 22.16 5.17
C TRP A 66 -17.59 21.27 5.81
N VAL A 67 -17.30 20.16 5.15
CA VAL A 67 -16.27 19.19 5.54
C VAL A 67 -15.20 19.19 4.47
N ASP A 68 -13.95 19.45 4.88
CA ASP A 68 -12.80 19.49 3.98
C ASP A 68 -11.97 18.21 4.14
N ARG A 69 -11.66 17.54 3.03
CA ARG A 69 -10.87 16.31 2.98
C ARG A 69 -9.82 16.38 1.89
N ILE A 70 -8.75 15.61 2.06
CA ILE A 70 -7.77 15.40 1.00
C ILE A 70 -8.42 14.52 -0.08
N PRO A 71 -8.31 14.85 -1.38
CA PRO A 71 -8.84 14.01 -2.45
C PRO A 71 -8.32 12.57 -2.34
N ALA A 72 -9.21 11.57 -2.36
CA ALA A 72 -8.86 10.14 -2.23
C ALA A 72 -7.77 9.67 -3.22
N TRP A 73 -7.68 10.32 -4.39
CA TRP A 73 -6.76 10.02 -5.48
C TRP A 73 -5.57 10.99 -5.56
N ILE A 74 -5.29 11.77 -4.50
CA ILE A 74 -4.17 12.70 -4.51
C ILE A 74 -2.85 11.94 -4.69
N CYS A 75 -1.95 12.46 -5.52
CA CYS A 75 -0.66 11.82 -5.82
C CYS A 75 0.48 12.29 -4.90
N TYR A 76 0.23 13.31 -4.07
CA TYR A 76 1.18 13.82 -3.09
C TYR A 76 0.43 14.56 -1.99
N ALA A 77 0.83 14.37 -0.73
CA ALA A 77 0.26 15.09 0.40
C ALA A 77 1.41 15.51 1.33
N THR A 78 1.33 16.68 1.95
CA THR A 78 2.42 17.20 2.79
C THR A 78 1.89 17.66 4.14
N VAL A 79 2.79 17.70 5.12
CA VAL A 79 2.50 18.18 6.48
C VAL A 79 3.54 19.23 6.89
N ASP A 80 3.11 20.21 7.68
CA ASP A 80 4.03 21.16 8.31
C ASP A 80 4.82 20.46 9.41
N ALA A 81 6.05 20.02 9.08
CA ALA A 81 6.93 19.31 10.00
C ALA A 81 7.35 20.12 11.24
N SER A 82 7.13 21.45 11.24
CA SER A 82 7.42 22.29 12.42
C SER A 82 6.36 22.20 13.51
N LYS A 83 5.19 21.62 13.21
CA LYS A 83 4.05 21.54 14.12
C LYS A 83 3.68 20.09 14.39
N PHE A 84 3.78 19.71 15.67
CA PHE A 84 3.36 18.40 16.11
C PHE A 84 1.86 18.19 15.87
N GLY A 85 1.49 17.09 15.21
CA GLY A 85 0.09 16.75 14.92
C GLY A 85 -0.58 17.66 13.90
N ALA A 86 0.18 18.38 13.05
CA ALA A 86 -0.40 19.13 11.95
C ALA A 86 -1.15 18.20 10.97
N PRO A 87 -2.34 18.59 10.51
CA PRO A 87 -3.05 17.84 9.48
C PRO A 87 -2.30 17.94 8.15
N TYR A 88 -2.55 16.98 7.28
CA TYR A 88 -2.01 16.97 5.94
C TYR A 88 -2.80 17.89 5.01
N ASP A 89 -2.11 18.37 3.97
CA ASP A 89 -2.70 19.02 2.82
C ASP A 89 -2.43 18.19 1.57
N GLY A 90 -3.47 17.96 0.77
CA GLY A 90 -3.31 17.39 -0.56
C GLY A 90 -2.57 18.38 -1.46
N VAL A 91 -1.61 17.90 -2.23
CA VAL A 91 -0.78 18.74 -3.11
C VAL A 91 -1.00 18.32 -4.56
N HIS A 92 -1.35 19.28 -5.41
CA HIS A 92 -1.47 19.03 -6.84
C HIS A 92 -0.09 18.84 -7.47
N TRP A 93 0.29 17.59 -7.73
CA TRP A 93 1.59 17.23 -8.27
C TRP A 93 1.57 17.07 -9.80
N ASP A 94 1.80 18.16 -10.53
CA ASP A 94 1.96 18.16 -12.00
C ASP A 94 3.26 18.88 -12.42
N PRO A 95 4.45 18.29 -12.17
CA PRO A 95 5.72 18.99 -12.36
C PRO A 95 5.91 19.41 -13.83
N PRO A 96 6.49 20.61 -14.09
CA PRO A 96 6.84 21.01 -15.44
C PRO A 96 7.87 20.05 -16.04
N ALA A 97 8.00 20.06 -17.37
CA ALA A 97 8.89 19.13 -18.08
C ALA A 97 10.36 19.17 -17.61
N SER A 98 10.83 20.30 -17.05
CA SER A 98 12.18 20.45 -16.49
C SER A 98 12.39 19.75 -15.15
N GLU A 99 11.32 19.49 -14.40
CA GLU A 99 11.36 18.90 -13.05
C GLU A 99 10.87 17.45 -13.04
N ARG A 100 10.15 17.03 -14.07
CA ARG A 100 9.66 15.66 -14.23
C ARG A 100 10.82 14.69 -14.49
N TYR A 101 10.91 13.66 -13.66
CA TYR A 101 11.86 12.58 -13.84
C TYR A 101 11.56 11.78 -15.11
N THR A 102 12.62 11.40 -15.82
CA THR A 102 12.53 10.52 -17.00
C THR A 102 13.39 9.29 -16.73
N PHE A 103 12.74 8.12 -16.69
CA PHE A 103 13.42 6.83 -16.55
C PHE A 103 14.41 6.61 -17.68
N LYS A 104 15.61 6.14 -17.34
CA LYS A 104 16.73 5.92 -18.26
C LYS A 104 17.06 4.44 -18.41
N HIS A 105 16.66 3.61 -17.46
CA HIS A 105 17.02 2.20 -17.39
C HIS A 105 15.79 1.31 -17.58
N PRO A 106 15.91 0.18 -18.31
CA PRO A 106 14.85 -0.80 -18.39
C PRO A 106 14.73 -1.58 -17.08
N ARG A 107 13.55 -2.17 -16.83
CA ARG A 107 13.38 -3.16 -15.76
C ARG A 107 14.33 -4.34 -15.95
N PRO A 108 15.00 -4.84 -14.90
CA PRO A 108 15.75 -6.08 -14.97
C PRO A 108 14.83 -7.29 -15.21
N SER A 109 15.34 -8.31 -15.92
CA SER A 109 14.62 -9.58 -16.13
C SER A 109 14.29 -10.28 -14.81
N LYS A 110 13.22 -11.09 -14.80
CA LYS A 110 12.83 -11.87 -13.61
C LYS A 110 13.96 -12.85 -13.22
N PRO A 111 14.50 -12.80 -11.98
CA PRO A 111 15.55 -13.72 -11.57
C PRO A 111 14.98 -15.13 -11.36
N ALA A 112 15.83 -16.15 -11.46
CA ALA A 112 15.46 -17.54 -11.15
C ALA A 112 14.98 -17.71 -9.69
N ALA A 113 15.58 -16.96 -8.76
CA ALA A 113 15.15 -16.88 -7.36
C ALA A 113 15.35 -15.45 -6.84
N PRO A 114 14.34 -14.86 -6.16
CA PRO A 114 14.49 -13.56 -5.54
C PRO A 114 15.36 -13.68 -4.27
N ARG A 115 16.39 -12.85 -4.19
CA ARG A 115 17.19 -12.57 -3.01
C ARG A 115 16.87 -11.12 -2.66
N ILE A 116 16.01 -10.96 -1.66
CA ILE A 116 15.33 -9.71 -1.37
C ILE A 116 16.04 -9.00 -0.22
N TYR A 117 16.41 -7.75 -0.44
CA TYR A 117 16.79 -6.82 0.62
C TYR A 117 15.56 -5.98 0.97
N GLU A 118 14.99 -6.22 2.14
CA GLU A 118 13.88 -5.43 2.66
C GLU A 118 14.37 -4.13 3.28
N ALA A 119 13.68 -3.02 3.01
CA ALA A 119 14.12 -1.70 3.45
C ALA A 119 12.97 -0.72 3.68
N HIS A 120 13.18 0.13 4.69
CA HIS A 120 12.40 1.33 4.96
C HIS A 120 13.28 2.58 4.76
N VAL A 121 12.92 3.45 3.82
CA VAL A 121 13.74 4.60 3.40
C VAL A 121 14.02 5.56 4.56
N GLY A 122 12.99 5.94 5.33
CA GLY A 122 13.10 6.95 6.37
C GLY A 122 14.09 6.64 7.49
N MET A 123 14.36 5.36 7.77
CA MET A 123 15.27 4.92 8.85
C MET A 123 16.60 4.36 8.32
N SER A 124 16.89 4.57 7.04
CA SER A 124 18.05 3.98 6.37
C SER A 124 19.36 4.74 6.56
N GLY A 125 19.29 5.99 7.02
CA GLY A 125 20.45 6.83 7.26
C GLY A 125 21.01 6.66 8.67
N GLU A 126 22.29 7.04 8.81
CA GLU A 126 23.01 6.99 10.09
C GLU A 126 22.57 8.09 11.06
N LYS A 127 22.04 9.21 10.54
CA LYS A 127 21.57 10.32 11.36
C LYS A 127 20.22 9.97 11.99
N PRO A 128 19.93 10.45 13.23
CA PRO A 128 18.64 10.28 13.87
C PRO A 128 17.59 11.24 13.28
N ALA A 129 17.33 11.11 11.98
CA ALA A 129 16.39 11.92 11.21
C ALA A 129 15.79 11.07 10.08
N VAL A 130 14.63 11.50 9.57
CA VAL A 130 14.02 10.83 8.42
C VAL A 130 14.93 11.03 7.20
N SER A 131 15.44 9.92 6.68
CA SER A 131 16.31 9.90 5.50
C SER A 131 15.51 9.98 4.21
N THR A 132 16.14 10.45 3.14
CA THR A 132 15.46 10.74 1.87
C THR A 132 15.57 9.61 0.85
N TYR A 133 14.66 9.59 -0.14
CA TYR A 133 14.72 8.67 -1.28
C TYR A 133 16.04 8.79 -2.04
N ARG A 134 16.57 10.01 -2.21
CA ARG A 134 17.86 10.23 -2.88
C ARG A 134 19.03 9.68 -2.07
N GLU A 135 19.06 9.93 -0.75
CA GLU A 135 20.10 9.37 0.12
C GLU A 135 20.08 7.84 0.12
N PHE A 136 18.90 7.23 0.17
CA PHE A 136 18.77 5.78 0.05
C PHE A 136 19.29 5.27 -1.31
N ALA A 137 18.87 5.92 -2.38
CA ALA A 137 19.27 5.58 -3.73
C ALA A 137 20.80 5.68 -3.93
N ASP A 138 21.42 6.70 -3.34
CA ASP A 138 22.84 7.00 -3.52
C ASP A 138 23.75 6.20 -2.58
N ASN A 139 23.32 5.95 -1.33
CA ASN A 139 24.18 5.38 -0.29
C ASN A 139 23.86 3.93 0.05
N VAL A 140 22.61 3.48 -0.15
CA VAL A 140 22.14 2.16 0.29
C VAL A 140 22.03 1.18 -0.89
N LEU A 141 21.43 1.57 -2.01
CA LEU A 141 21.33 0.69 -3.19
C LEU A 141 22.68 0.11 -3.66
N PRO A 142 23.81 0.85 -3.67
CA PRO A 142 25.11 0.27 -4.00
C PRO A 142 25.54 -0.84 -3.04
N ARG A 143 25.20 -0.71 -1.75
CA ARG A 143 25.51 -1.73 -0.72
C ARG A 143 24.66 -2.98 -0.93
N ILE A 144 23.37 -2.80 -1.21
CA ILE A 144 22.46 -3.91 -1.53
C ILE A 144 23.02 -4.70 -2.72
N ARG A 145 23.38 -4.00 -3.80
CA ARG A 145 23.96 -4.64 -4.99
C ARG A 145 25.31 -5.30 -4.71
N ALA A 146 26.17 -4.68 -3.90
CA ALA A 146 27.47 -5.22 -3.51
C ALA A 146 27.34 -6.54 -2.72
N ASN A 147 26.26 -6.72 -1.96
CA ASN A 147 25.93 -7.96 -1.24
C ASN A 147 25.19 -9.00 -2.11
N ASN A 148 25.16 -8.82 -3.44
CA ASN A 148 24.60 -9.76 -4.41
C ASN A 148 23.08 -10.06 -4.30
N TYR A 149 22.34 -9.24 -3.54
CA TYR A 149 20.89 -9.16 -3.65
C TYR A 149 20.50 -8.76 -5.08
N ASN A 150 19.33 -9.21 -5.53
CA ASN A 150 18.79 -8.92 -6.87
C ASN A 150 17.43 -8.24 -6.85
N THR A 151 16.82 -8.11 -5.66
CA THR A 151 15.53 -7.47 -5.47
C THR A 151 15.57 -6.62 -4.21
N VAL A 152 14.94 -5.46 -4.23
CA VAL A 152 14.65 -4.60 -3.08
C VAL A 152 13.16 -4.70 -2.78
N GLN A 153 12.78 -4.98 -1.53
CA GLN A 153 11.40 -4.79 -1.04
C GLN A 153 11.34 -3.43 -0.36
N LEU A 154 10.57 -2.50 -0.92
CA LEU A 154 10.48 -1.13 -0.46
C LEU A 154 9.20 -0.92 0.34
N MET A 155 9.36 -0.75 1.64
CA MET A 155 8.28 -0.54 2.59
C MET A 155 7.93 0.94 2.73
N ALA A 156 6.76 1.22 3.32
CA ALA A 156 6.34 2.57 3.73
C ALA A 156 6.34 3.63 2.60
N VAL A 157 5.99 3.20 1.38
CA VAL A 157 5.94 4.08 0.19
C VAL A 157 4.60 4.81 0.10
N MET A 158 3.48 4.09 0.26
CA MET A 158 2.15 4.72 0.33
C MET A 158 2.10 5.65 1.54
N GLU A 159 1.55 6.85 1.35
CA GLU A 159 1.56 7.86 2.40
C GLU A 159 0.72 7.43 3.62
N HIS A 160 1.31 7.65 4.80
CA HIS A 160 0.79 7.26 6.09
C HIS A 160 1.08 8.38 7.09
N SER A 161 0.05 8.87 7.81
CA SER A 161 0.22 10.01 8.72
C SER A 161 1.00 9.65 9.98
N TYR A 162 0.94 8.39 10.42
CA TYR A 162 1.63 7.93 11.63
C TYR A 162 2.95 7.24 11.27
N TYR A 163 4.08 7.94 11.44
CA TYR A 163 5.40 7.42 11.02
C TYR A 163 5.77 6.09 11.70
N ALA A 164 5.39 5.89 12.96
CA ALA A 164 5.66 4.65 13.67
C ALA A 164 4.77 3.48 13.24
N SER A 165 3.74 3.70 12.40
CA SER A 165 2.99 2.62 11.76
C SER A 165 3.82 1.82 10.76
N PHE A 166 5.06 2.25 10.46
CA PHE A 166 5.94 1.60 9.50
C PHE A 166 5.38 1.49 8.07
N GLY A 167 4.36 2.29 7.76
CA GLY A 167 3.66 2.27 6.48
C GLY A 167 2.32 1.53 6.48
N TYR A 168 1.98 0.80 7.55
CA TYR A 168 0.77 -0.03 7.57
C TYR A 168 -0.52 0.77 7.67
N HIS A 169 -0.52 1.92 8.34
CA HIS A 169 -1.71 2.78 8.44
C HIS A 169 -1.74 3.81 7.31
N VAL A 170 -2.00 3.35 6.10
CA VAL A 170 -2.09 4.19 4.89
C VAL A 170 -3.25 5.19 4.98
N THR A 171 -2.98 6.45 4.67
CA THR A 171 -3.97 7.53 4.58
C THR A 171 -4.28 7.91 3.13
N ASN A 172 -3.24 8.06 2.29
CA ASN A 172 -3.36 8.53 0.91
C ASN A 172 -2.70 7.52 -0.06
N PHE A 173 -3.49 6.59 -0.59
CA PHE A 173 -3.02 5.39 -1.30
C PHE A 173 -2.26 5.66 -2.59
N PHE A 174 -2.52 6.79 -3.25
CA PHE A 174 -1.83 7.20 -4.49
C PHE A 174 -0.66 8.15 -4.22
N ALA A 175 -0.47 8.58 -2.96
CA ALA A 175 0.58 9.51 -2.61
C ALA A 175 1.85 8.78 -2.17
N VAL A 176 2.98 9.24 -2.70
CA VAL A 176 4.31 8.90 -2.18
C VAL A 176 4.49 9.58 -0.83
N SER A 177 5.01 8.86 0.17
CA SER A 177 5.22 9.44 1.50
C SER A 177 6.19 10.62 1.48
N SER A 178 5.66 11.81 1.78
CA SER A 178 6.37 13.07 1.54
C SER A 178 7.56 13.31 2.46
N ARG A 179 7.63 12.57 3.58
CA ARG A 179 8.70 12.73 4.56
C ARG A 179 10.09 12.40 3.99
N SER A 180 10.13 11.51 3.00
CA SER A 180 11.39 11.07 2.38
C SER A 180 11.68 11.78 1.05
N GLY A 181 10.78 12.62 0.55
CA GLY A 181 10.96 13.38 -0.68
C GLY A 181 9.75 13.34 -1.60
N THR A 182 9.95 13.75 -2.84
CA THR A 182 8.90 13.91 -3.85
C THR A 182 8.64 12.61 -4.64
N PRO A 183 7.52 12.52 -5.38
CA PRO A 183 7.32 11.43 -6.34
C PRO A 183 8.47 11.27 -7.35
N GLU A 184 9.10 12.37 -7.77
CA GLU A 184 10.22 12.33 -8.71
C GLU A 184 11.50 11.76 -8.08
N ASP A 185 11.68 11.91 -6.77
CA ASP A 185 12.80 11.32 -6.03
C ASP A 185 12.61 9.80 -5.86
N LEU A 186 11.37 9.32 -5.71
CA LEU A 186 11.08 7.89 -5.75
C LEU A 186 11.32 7.29 -7.13
N LYS A 187 10.91 7.97 -8.21
CA LYS A 187 11.23 7.54 -9.58
C LYS A 187 12.75 7.43 -9.80
N TYR A 188 13.52 8.41 -9.28
CA TYR A 188 14.99 8.35 -9.29
C TYR A 188 15.53 7.12 -8.56
N LEU A 189 14.99 6.79 -7.38
CA LEU A 189 15.40 5.62 -6.60
C LEU A 189 15.17 4.33 -7.41
N VAL A 190 13.99 4.16 -7.99
CA VAL A 190 13.66 2.94 -8.76
C VAL A 190 14.53 2.82 -10.01
N ASP A 191 14.69 3.90 -10.79
CA ASP A 191 15.55 3.90 -11.98
C ASP A 191 17.02 3.62 -11.63
N LYS A 192 17.50 4.14 -10.50
CA LYS A 192 18.84 3.86 -10.01
C LYS A 192 19.00 2.40 -9.58
N ALA A 193 18.00 1.80 -8.93
CA ALA A 193 18.02 0.38 -8.63
C ALA A 193 18.08 -0.46 -9.91
N HIS A 194 17.29 -0.11 -10.93
CA HIS A 194 17.32 -0.75 -12.25
C HIS A 194 18.69 -0.61 -12.93
N SER A 195 19.34 0.55 -12.81
CA SER A 195 20.71 0.76 -13.32
C SER A 195 21.74 -0.19 -12.70
N LEU A 196 21.50 -0.64 -11.46
CA LEU A 196 22.33 -1.58 -10.72
C LEU A 196 21.93 -3.05 -10.97
N GLY A 197 20.92 -3.28 -11.81
CA GLY A 197 20.35 -4.61 -12.08
C GLY A 197 19.51 -5.16 -10.92
N LEU A 198 18.98 -4.30 -10.05
CA LEU A 198 18.10 -4.67 -8.94
C LEU A 198 16.65 -4.47 -9.35
N ARG A 199 15.80 -5.47 -9.12
CA ARG A 199 14.35 -5.30 -9.19
C ARG A 199 13.85 -4.56 -7.94
N VAL A 200 12.73 -3.87 -8.04
CA VAL A 200 12.12 -3.17 -6.89
C VAL A 200 10.67 -3.58 -6.74
N LEU A 201 10.34 -4.21 -5.63
CA LEU A 201 8.97 -4.48 -5.20
C LEU A 201 8.53 -3.40 -4.22
N MET A 202 7.25 -3.07 -4.22
CA MET A 202 6.67 -2.14 -3.24
C MET A 202 5.70 -2.89 -2.31
N ASP A 203 5.66 -2.49 -1.05
CA ASP A 203 4.58 -2.90 -0.13
C ASP A 203 3.25 -2.28 -0.56
N VAL A 204 2.24 -3.12 -0.67
CA VAL A 204 0.87 -2.76 -0.98
C VAL A 204 0.02 -3.14 0.22
N VAL A 205 -0.42 -2.11 0.94
CA VAL A 205 -1.32 -2.26 2.07
C VAL A 205 -2.74 -2.05 1.60
N HIS A 206 -3.34 -3.13 1.09
CA HIS A 206 -4.75 -3.14 0.67
C HIS A 206 -5.65 -3.94 1.62
N SER A 207 -5.10 -4.46 2.72
CA SER A 207 -5.84 -5.17 3.76
C SER A 207 -6.74 -4.26 4.60
N HIS A 208 -6.34 -2.99 4.78
CA HIS A 208 -7.07 -2.00 5.56
C HIS A 208 -6.66 -0.56 5.18
N ALA A 209 -7.31 0.42 5.78
CA ALA A 209 -6.93 1.83 5.74
C ALA A 209 -6.84 2.41 7.16
N SER A 210 -6.03 3.46 7.34
CA SER A 210 -6.01 4.22 8.59
C SER A 210 -7.40 4.73 8.96
N ASN A 211 -7.71 4.71 10.26
CA ASN A 211 -8.91 5.35 10.81
C ASN A 211 -8.80 6.89 10.91
N ASN A 212 -7.70 7.51 10.44
CA ASN A 212 -7.53 8.96 10.49
C ASN A 212 -8.56 9.66 9.59
N VAL A 213 -9.53 10.33 10.23
CA VAL A 213 -10.66 11.03 9.59
C VAL A 213 -10.21 12.30 8.86
N THR A 214 -9.15 12.96 9.32
CA THR A 214 -8.73 14.26 8.77
C THR A 214 -7.90 14.09 7.50
N ASP A 215 -6.96 13.13 7.53
CA ASP A 215 -5.90 13.02 6.53
C ASP A 215 -6.09 11.85 5.55
N GLY A 216 -7.02 10.94 5.82
CA GLY A 216 -7.16 9.69 5.08
C GLY A 216 -8.56 9.40 4.56
N LEU A 217 -8.69 8.23 3.90
CA LEU A 217 -9.96 7.78 3.32
C LEU A 217 -11.11 7.68 4.34
N ASN A 218 -10.81 7.47 5.62
CA ASN A 218 -11.84 7.42 6.67
C ASN A 218 -12.65 8.70 6.78
N GLY A 219 -12.09 9.83 6.34
CA GLY A 219 -12.77 11.13 6.30
C GLY A 219 -14.01 11.19 5.41
N TYR A 220 -14.20 10.19 4.56
CA TYR A 220 -15.31 10.07 3.64
C TYR A 220 -16.44 9.17 4.13
N ASP A 221 -16.24 8.46 5.24
CA ASP A 221 -17.33 7.79 5.92
C ASP A 221 -18.02 8.79 6.85
N VAL A 222 -19.24 9.17 6.48
CA VAL A 222 -20.12 10.09 7.21
C VAL A 222 -21.40 9.39 7.67
N GLY A 223 -21.35 8.06 7.82
CA GLY A 223 -22.48 7.25 8.29
C GLY A 223 -23.45 6.81 7.19
N GLN A 224 -23.03 6.87 5.92
CA GLN A 224 -23.78 6.35 4.79
C GLN A 224 -23.80 4.81 4.77
N SER A 225 -24.58 4.23 3.86
CA SER A 225 -24.59 2.77 3.68
C SER A 225 -23.24 2.26 3.15
N THR A 226 -22.92 0.99 3.43
CA THR A 226 -21.65 0.39 2.96
C THR A 226 -21.50 0.39 1.44
N GLN A 227 -22.59 0.45 0.67
CA GLN A 227 -22.55 0.49 -0.80
C GLN A 227 -22.05 1.83 -1.34
N GLU A 228 -22.12 2.89 -0.53
CA GLU A 228 -21.70 4.25 -0.85
C GLU A 228 -20.43 4.64 -0.06
N SER A 229 -19.72 3.65 0.48
CA SER A 229 -18.50 3.83 1.27
C SER A 229 -17.38 2.98 0.69
N TYR A 230 -16.13 3.37 1.00
CA TYR A 230 -14.98 2.49 0.78
C TYR A 230 -15.00 1.27 1.70
N PHE A 231 -15.69 1.39 2.84
CA PHE A 231 -15.58 0.46 3.95
C PHE A 231 -16.89 -0.25 4.24
N HIS A 232 -16.78 -1.38 4.92
CA HIS A 232 -17.92 -1.96 5.62
C HIS A 232 -18.34 -1.06 6.80
N ALA A 233 -19.59 -1.23 7.25
CA ALA A 233 -20.14 -0.57 8.42
C ALA A 233 -20.12 -1.50 9.65
N GLY A 234 -20.17 -0.94 10.86
CA GLY A 234 -20.18 -1.69 12.11
C GLY A 234 -18.93 -2.54 12.31
N ASP A 235 -19.06 -3.67 13.02
CA ASP A 235 -17.95 -4.56 13.36
C ASP A 235 -17.21 -5.10 12.12
N ARG A 236 -17.91 -5.35 11.01
CA ARG A 236 -17.28 -5.80 9.75
C ARG A 236 -16.38 -4.72 9.11
N GLY A 237 -16.60 -3.46 9.48
CA GLY A 237 -15.87 -2.30 8.96
C GLY A 237 -14.63 -1.91 9.71
N TYR A 238 -14.28 -2.63 10.78
CA TYR A 238 -13.25 -2.19 11.72
C TYR A 238 -12.40 -3.35 12.26
N HIS A 239 -11.09 -3.23 12.08
CA HIS A 239 -10.11 -4.21 12.54
C HIS A 239 -9.66 -3.90 13.97
N LYS A 240 -10.24 -4.59 14.95
CA LYS A 240 -10.08 -4.28 16.38
C LYS A 240 -8.62 -4.31 16.88
N LEU A 241 -7.78 -5.20 16.34
CA LEU A 241 -6.38 -5.31 16.74
C LEU A 241 -5.50 -4.20 16.16
N TRP A 242 -5.87 -3.65 15.00
CA TRP A 242 -5.05 -2.67 14.27
C TRP A 242 -5.67 -1.26 14.29
N ASP A 243 -6.74 -1.06 15.05
CA ASP A 243 -7.49 0.21 15.09
C ASP A 243 -7.75 0.83 13.69
N SER A 244 -8.22 0.01 12.75
CA SER A 244 -8.22 0.36 11.31
C SER A 244 -9.54 0.09 10.60
N ARG A 245 -9.75 0.69 9.43
CA ARG A 245 -10.96 0.50 8.60
C ARG A 245 -10.77 -0.61 7.57
N LEU A 246 -11.81 -1.42 7.37
CA LEU A 246 -11.80 -2.56 6.44
C LEU A 246 -12.61 -2.26 5.18
N PHE A 247 -11.99 -2.50 4.03
CA PHE A 247 -12.58 -2.26 2.72
C PHE A 247 -13.79 -3.16 2.46
N ASN A 248 -14.75 -2.63 1.70
CA ASN A 248 -15.78 -3.44 1.06
C ASN A 248 -15.33 -3.82 -0.35
N TYR A 249 -14.62 -4.95 -0.49
CA TYR A 249 -14.04 -5.38 -1.76
C TYR A 249 -15.06 -5.69 -2.86
N ALA A 250 -16.34 -5.90 -2.50
CA ALA A 250 -17.41 -6.11 -3.48
C ALA A 250 -17.87 -4.82 -4.18
N ASN A 251 -17.55 -3.65 -3.63
CA ASN A 251 -17.97 -2.37 -4.20
C ASN A 251 -17.18 -2.04 -5.46
N TRP A 252 -17.90 -1.66 -6.52
CA TRP A 252 -17.32 -1.36 -7.82
C TRP A 252 -16.23 -0.26 -7.78
N GLU A 253 -16.49 0.81 -7.04
CA GLU A 253 -15.55 1.94 -6.95
C GLU A 253 -14.38 1.64 -6.01
N VAL A 254 -14.53 0.69 -5.07
CA VAL A 254 -13.41 0.13 -4.29
C VAL A 254 -12.51 -0.71 -5.20
N LEU A 255 -13.10 -1.59 -6.03
CA LEU A 255 -12.34 -2.34 -7.04
C LEU A 255 -11.61 -1.39 -8.00
N ARG A 256 -12.29 -0.35 -8.51
CA ARG A 256 -11.65 0.66 -9.35
C ARG A 256 -10.48 1.32 -8.64
N PHE A 257 -10.68 1.74 -7.39
CA PHE A 257 -9.67 2.41 -6.58
C PHE A 257 -8.43 1.53 -6.40
N LEU A 258 -8.59 0.32 -5.88
CA LEU A 258 -7.48 -0.58 -5.56
C LEU A 258 -6.79 -1.12 -6.82
N LEU A 259 -7.53 -1.55 -7.84
CA LEU A 259 -6.93 -2.05 -9.09
C LEU A 259 -6.19 -0.94 -9.85
N SER A 260 -6.73 0.28 -9.85
CA SER A 260 -6.04 1.44 -10.46
C SER A 260 -4.82 1.84 -9.65
N ASN A 261 -4.83 1.64 -8.33
CA ASN A 261 -3.67 1.89 -7.48
C ASN A 261 -2.49 0.99 -7.86
N LEU A 262 -2.73 -0.31 -8.02
CA LEU A 262 -1.71 -1.25 -8.49
C LEU A 262 -1.12 -0.85 -9.85
N ARG A 263 -2.00 -0.47 -10.79
CA ARG A 263 -1.55 0.01 -12.11
C ARG A 263 -0.76 1.31 -12.01
N TYR A 264 -1.20 2.26 -11.18
CA TYR A 264 -0.50 3.53 -10.98
C TYR A 264 0.94 3.30 -10.52
N TRP A 265 1.15 2.44 -9.52
CA TRP A 265 2.49 2.14 -9.03
C TRP A 265 3.35 1.38 -10.07
N LEU A 266 2.76 0.46 -10.82
CA LEU A 266 3.46 -0.22 -11.92
C LEU A 266 3.87 0.75 -13.05
N ASP A 267 2.93 1.56 -13.54
CA ASP A 267 3.13 2.37 -14.75
C ASP A 267 3.94 3.65 -14.44
N GLU A 268 3.63 4.37 -13.35
CA GLU A 268 4.23 5.69 -13.06
C GLU A 268 5.60 5.61 -12.36
N PHE A 269 5.83 4.56 -11.58
CA PHE A 269 7.05 4.40 -10.77
C PHE A 269 7.93 3.24 -11.21
N MET A 270 7.51 2.49 -12.22
CA MET A 270 8.27 1.40 -12.82
C MET A 270 8.56 0.23 -11.86
N PHE A 271 7.79 0.05 -10.79
CA PHE A 271 7.95 -1.12 -9.90
C PHE A 271 7.86 -2.45 -10.66
N ASP A 272 8.51 -3.47 -10.11
CA ASP A 272 8.68 -4.81 -10.67
C ASP A 272 7.65 -5.83 -10.16
N GLY A 273 6.73 -5.38 -9.30
CA GLY A 273 5.78 -6.18 -8.57
C GLY A 273 5.61 -5.66 -7.15
N PHE A 274 5.00 -6.47 -6.29
CA PHE A 274 4.54 -6.02 -4.99
C PHE A 274 4.63 -7.11 -3.92
N ARG A 275 4.61 -6.69 -2.66
CA ARG A 275 4.15 -7.53 -1.55
C ARG A 275 2.79 -7.01 -1.09
N PHE A 276 1.80 -7.89 -0.98
CA PHE A 276 0.52 -7.56 -0.36
C PHE A 276 0.63 -7.89 1.12
N ASP A 277 0.45 -6.87 1.95
CA ASP A 277 0.57 -6.98 3.41
C ASP A 277 -0.78 -7.26 4.07
N GLY A 278 -0.75 -8.07 5.12
CA GLY A 278 -1.93 -8.49 5.86
C GLY A 278 -2.90 -9.36 5.04
N VAL A 279 -2.40 -10.22 4.14
CA VAL A 279 -3.25 -11.10 3.32
C VAL A 279 -4.05 -12.06 4.20
N THR A 280 -3.52 -12.52 5.33
CA THR A 280 -4.31 -13.31 6.30
C THR A 280 -5.54 -12.53 6.80
N SER A 281 -5.42 -11.23 7.03
CA SER A 281 -6.56 -10.38 7.44
C SER A 281 -7.61 -10.27 6.33
N MET A 282 -7.17 -10.25 5.08
CA MET A 282 -8.06 -10.23 3.92
C MET A 282 -8.77 -11.56 3.68
N LEU A 283 -8.08 -12.69 3.88
CA LEU A 283 -8.60 -14.02 3.52
C LEU A 283 -9.75 -14.50 4.40
N TYR A 284 -9.88 -13.99 5.62
CA TYR A 284 -10.84 -14.49 6.60
C TYR A 284 -11.58 -13.35 7.28
N HIS A 285 -12.89 -13.53 7.53
CA HIS A 285 -13.71 -12.58 8.28
C HIS A 285 -13.28 -12.43 9.75
N HIS A 286 -12.61 -13.44 10.32
CA HIS A 286 -11.98 -13.35 11.65
C HIS A 286 -10.54 -12.81 11.60
N HIS A 287 -10.02 -12.52 10.40
CA HIS A 287 -8.71 -11.91 10.15
C HIS A 287 -7.50 -12.69 10.69
N GLY A 288 -7.67 -13.99 10.98
CA GLY A 288 -6.69 -14.79 11.71
C GLY A 288 -6.48 -14.41 13.19
N ILE A 289 -7.24 -13.46 13.72
CA ILE A 289 -7.10 -12.99 15.12
C ILE A 289 -7.59 -14.08 16.06
N ASN A 290 -6.73 -14.49 17.01
CA ASN A 290 -7.01 -15.57 17.98
C ASN A 290 -7.41 -16.90 17.32
N VAL A 291 -6.97 -17.15 16.09
CA VAL A 291 -7.20 -18.40 15.37
C VAL A 291 -5.87 -19.09 15.11
N GLY A 292 -5.77 -20.35 15.52
CA GLY A 292 -4.66 -21.23 15.15
C GLY A 292 -4.99 -21.97 13.85
N PHE A 293 -4.02 -22.09 12.95
CA PHE A 293 -4.13 -22.88 11.73
C PHE A 293 -3.39 -24.21 11.92
N THR A 294 -4.14 -25.29 12.04
CA THR A 294 -3.61 -26.65 12.27
C THR A 294 -3.20 -27.33 10.97
N GLY A 295 -3.63 -26.79 9.83
CA GLY A 295 -3.51 -27.40 8.52
C GLY A 295 -4.74 -28.22 8.10
N ASN A 296 -5.80 -28.24 8.91
CA ASN A 296 -7.09 -28.79 8.51
C ASN A 296 -7.74 -27.89 7.47
N TYR A 297 -8.13 -28.45 6.32
CA TYR A 297 -8.61 -27.67 5.18
C TYR A 297 -9.95 -26.96 5.44
N GLN A 298 -10.72 -27.40 6.44
CA GLN A 298 -11.94 -26.71 6.87
C GLN A 298 -11.66 -25.34 7.51
N GLU A 299 -10.44 -25.10 8.01
CA GLU A 299 -10.04 -23.79 8.55
C GLU A 299 -9.76 -22.78 7.43
N TYR A 300 -9.41 -23.27 6.23
CA TYR A 300 -9.10 -22.43 5.08
C TYR A 300 -10.30 -22.17 4.17
N PHE A 301 -11.20 -23.14 4.07
CA PHE A 301 -12.33 -23.14 3.14
C PHE A 301 -13.64 -23.35 3.90
N SER A 302 -14.19 -22.28 4.44
CA SER A 302 -15.45 -22.28 5.18
C SER A 302 -16.26 -21.01 4.89
N LEU A 303 -17.33 -20.80 5.65
CA LEU A 303 -18.08 -19.53 5.62
C LEU A 303 -17.28 -18.36 6.21
N ASP A 304 -16.16 -18.63 6.88
CA ASP A 304 -15.25 -17.61 7.40
C ASP A 304 -14.29 -17.08 6.34
N THR A 305 -14.15 -17.77 5.19
CA THR A 305 -13.34 -17.31 4.07
C THR A 305 -14.00 -16.12 3.39
N ASP A 306 -13.28 -15.00 3.29
CA ASP A 306 -13.79 -13.79 2.64
C ASP A 306 -13.65 -13.90 1.12
N VAL A 307 -14.75 -14.29 0.46
CA VAL A 307 -14.79 -14.46 -0.99
C VAL A 307 -14.62 -13.13 -1.74
N ASP A 308 -15.10 -12.02 -1.18
CA ASP A 308 -15.01 -10.70 -1.82
C ASP A 308 -13.54 -10.27 -1.93
N ALA A 309 -12.78 -10.47 -0.85
CA ALA A 309 -11.34 -10.21 -0.80
C ALA A 309 -10.54 -11.15 -1.72
N VAL A 310 -10.89 -12.44 -1.75
CA VAL A 310 -10.26 -13.42 -2.66
C VAL A 310 -10.49 -13.03 -4.12
N VAL A 311 -11.71 -12.65 -4.50
CA VAL A 311 -12.03 -12.19 -5.86
C VAL A 311 -11.23 -10.94 -6.21
N TYR A 312 -11.13 -9.97 -5.31
CA TYR A 312 -10.29 -8.79 -5.52
C TYR A 312 -8.82 -9.18 -5.79
N MET A 313 -8.23 -10.06 -4.97
CA MET A 313 -6.85 -10.49 -5.15
C MET A 313 -6.63 -11.29 -6.45
N MET A 314 -7.61 -12.10 -6.88
CA MET A 314 -7.56 -12.78 -8.18
C MET A 314 -7.58 -11.78 -9.34
N LEU A 315 -8.46 -10.76 -9.29
CA LEU A 315 -8.51 -9.69 -10.28
C LEU A 315 -7.20 -8.89 -10.31
N ALA A 316 -6.65 -8.59 -9.13
CA ALA A 316 -5.39 -7.89 -8.97
C ALA A 316 -4.23 -8.67 -9.60
N ASN A 317 -4.06 -9.96 -9.24
CA ASN A 317 -3.00 -10.80 -9.78
C ASN A 317 -3.15 -10.98 -11.31
N HIS A 318 -4.36 -11.22 -11.80
CA HIS A 318 -4.61 -11.30 -13.24
C HIS A 318 -4.20 -10.00 -13.96
N LEU A 319 -4.61 -8.84 -13.42
CA LEU A 319 -4.25 -7.53 -13.98
C LEU A 319 -2.72 -7.32 -13.99
N MET A 320 -2.05 -7.52 -12.85
CA MET A 320 -0.62 -7.26 -12.70
C MET A 320 0.21 -8.15 -13.64
N HIS A 321 -0.10 -9.44 -13.72
CA HIS A 321 0.59 -10.36 -14.64
C HIS A 321 0.23 -10.11 -16.11
N LYS A 322 -0.92 -9.50 -16.41
CA LYS A 322 -1.25 -9.09 -17.77
C LYS A 322 -0.50 -7.84 -18.20
N LEU A 323 -0.32 -6.88 -17.30
CA LEU A 323 0.44 -5.64 -17.54
C LEU A 323 1.94 -5.89 -17.58
N LEU A 324 2.45 -6.69 -16.64
CA LEU A 324 3.86 -7.05 -16.51
C LEU A 324 3.97 -8.57 -16.29
N PRO A 325 4.11 -9.39 -17.36
CA PRO A 325 4.22 -10.84 -17.23
C PRO A 325 5.39 -11.31 -16.34
N GLU A 326 6.46 -10.51 -16.27
CA GLU A 326 7.61 -10.76 -15.40
C GLU A 326 7.42 -10.23 -13.97
N ALA A 327 6.24 -9.77 -13.58
CA ALA A 327 5.98 -9.31 -12.21
C ALA A 327 6.31 -10.40 -11.18
N THR A 328 6.66 -9.95 -9.97
CA THR A 328 6.73 -10.80 -8.78
C THR A 328 5.76 -10.27 -7.74
N VAL A 329 4.70 -11.02 -7.44
CA VAL A 329 3.73 -10.63 -6.41
C VAL A 329 3.83 -11.57 -5.22
N VAL A 330 4.08 -11.02 -4.03
CA VAL A 330 4.29 -11.77 -2.79
C VAL A 330 3.09 -11.58 -1.88
N ALA A 331 2.59 -12.65 -1.27
CA ALA A 331 1.59 -12.59 -0.21
C ALA A 331 2.25 -12.70 1.18
N GLU A 332 1.96 -11.74 2.05
CA GLU A 332 2.19 -11.86 3.49
C GLU A 332 1.00 -12.58 4.12
N ASP A 333 1.11 -13.90 4.21
CA ASP A 333 0.08 -14.76 4.80
C ASP A 333 0.71 -15.73 5.81
N VAL A 334 0.28 -15.66 7.07
CA VAL A 334 0.70 -16.58 8.13
C VAL A 334 -0.12 -17.88 8.14
N SER A 335 -1.36 -17.88 7.61
CA SER A 335 -2.27 -19.03 7.74
C SER A 335 -1.80 -20.26 6.95
N GLY A 336 -1.19 -20.03 5.78
CA GLY A 336 -0.81 -21.09 4.86
C GLY A 336 -1.93 -21.61 4.00
N MET A 337 -2.82 -20.71 3.58
CA MET A 337 -3.91 -21.03 2.67
C MET A 337 -3.41 -21.78 1.42
N PRO A 338 -3.93 -22.99 1.14
CA PRO A 338 -3.60 -23.71 -0.08
C PRO A 338 -3.96 -22.91 -1.33
N VAL A 339 -3.19 -23.08 -2.41
CA VAL A 339 -3.40 -22.46 -3.73
C VAL A 339 -3.35 -20.93 -3.79
N LEU A 340 -2.95 -20.28 -2.69
CA LEU A 340 -2.70 -18.84 -2.64
C LEU A 340 -1.65 -18.43 -3.70
N CYS A 341 -0.64 -19.27 -3.88
CA CYS A 341 0.48 -19.02 -4.81
C CYS A 341 0.40 -19.86 -6.10
N ARG A 342 -0.81 -20.22 -6.52
CA ARG A 342 -1.07 -20.84 -7.84
C ARG A 342 -1.71 -19.82 -8.79
N PRO A 343 -1.45 -19.91 -10.11
CA PRO A 343 -2.05 -19.01 -11.10
C PRO A 343 -3.58 -18.93 -11.01
N VAL A 344 -4.12 -17.75 -11.31
CA VAL A 344 -5.59 -17.52 -11.35
C VAL A 344 -6.28 -18.46 -12.32
N ASP A 345 -5.68 -18.70 -13.48
CA ASP A 345 -6.24 -19.58 -14.53
C ASP A 345 -6.28 -21.07 -14.11
N GLU A 346 -5.55 -21.45 -13.05
CA GLU A 346 -5.63 -22.79 -12.44
C GLU A 346 -6.65 -22.88 -11.29
N GLY A 347 -7.32 -21.77 -10.96
CA GLY A 347 -8.21 -21.65 -9.80
C GLY A 347 -7.49 -21.25 -8.50
N GLY A 348 -6.23 -20.82 -8.56
CA GLY A 348 -5.53 -20.22 -7.43
C GLY A 348 -5.81 -18.72 -7.27
N VAL A 349 -5.23 -18.10 -6.24
CA VAL A 349 -5.40 -16.65 -6.00
C VAL A 349 -4.45 -15.80 -6.85
N GLY A 350 -3.34 -16.39 -7.33
CA GLY A 350 -2.48 -15.79 -8.34
C GLY A 350 -1.13 -15.24 -7.86
N PHE A 351 -0.81 -15.31 -6.56
CA PHE A 351 0.48 -14.83 -6.06
C PHE A 351 1.65 -15.69 -6.57
N ASP A 352 2.84 -15.12 -6.71
CA ASP A 352 4.03 -15.87 -7.11
C ASP A 352 4.67 -16.61 -5.93
N TYR A 353 4.72 -15.95 -4.78
CA TYR A 353 5.38 -16.39 -3.55
C TYR A 353 4.54 -16.02 -2.33
N ARG A 354 4.71 -16.79 -1.26
CA ARG A 354 4.33 -16.36 0.10
C ARG A 354 5.54 -16.24 1.02
N LEU A 355 5.42 -15.44 2.06
CA LEU A 355 6.42 -15.35 3.13
C LEU A 355 6.39 -16.60 4.04
N ALA A 356 7.56 -17.14 4.40
CA ALA A 356 7.69 -18.27 5.32
C ALA A 356 7.75 -17.77 6.78
N MET A 357 6.64 -17.18 7.25
CA MET A 357 6.57 -16.39 8.48
C MET A 357 6.78 -17.19 9.78
N ALA A 358 6.71 -18.52 9.75
CA ALA A 358 6.95 -19.37 10.92
C ALA A 358 8.45 -19.59 11.23
N ILE A 359 9.36 -19.26 10.31
CA ILE A 359 10.80 -19.49 10.48
C ILE A 359 11.39 -18.57 11.57
N PRO A 360 11.11 -17.25 11.60
CA PRO A 360 11.64 -16.38 12.65
C PRO A 360 11.22 -16.78 14.06
N ASP A 361 9.96 -17.19 14.25
CA ASP A 361 9.46 -17.61 15.57
C ASP A 361 10.25 -18.79 16.14
N ARG A 362 10.68 -19.72 15.27
CA ARG A 362 11.55 -20.83 15.66
C ARG A 362 12.89 -20.33 16.18
N TRP A 363 13.51 -19.38 15.50
CA TRP A 363 14.79 -18.83 15.92
C TRP A 363 14.66 -18.00 17.20
N ILE A 364 13.58 -17.23 17.35
CA ILE A 364 13.29 -16.49 18.58
C ILE A 364 13.13 -17.42 19.77
N ASP A 365 12.33 -18.47 19.65
CA ASP A 365 12.13 -19.45 20.73
C ASP A 365 13.46 -20.10 21.14
N TYR A 366 14.24 -20.54 20.16
CA TYR A 366 15.53 -21.17 20.41
C TYR A 366 16.52 -20.21 21.08
N LEU A 367 16.61 -18.97 20.62
CA LEU A 367 17.54 -17.97 21.17
C LEU A 367 17.13 -17.43 22.55
N LYS A 368 15.83 -17.42 22.87
CA LYS A 368 15.33 -16.89 24.16
C LYS A 368 15.15 -17.95 25.23
N ASN A 369 14.76 -19.16 24.84
CA ASN A 369 14.20 -20.14 25.78
C ASN A 369 14.96 -21.48 25.83
N LYS A 370 15.96 -21.71 24.98
CA LYS A 370 16.68 -23.00 24.90
C LYS A 370 18.19 -22.80 24.93
N ASP A 371 18.90 -23.59 25.74
CA ASP A 371 20.36 -23.64 25.67
C ASP A 371 20.82 -24.32 24.36
N ASP A 372 22.02 -23.97 23.86
CA ASP A 372 22.55 -24.52 22.61
C ASP A 372 22.54 -26.06 22.55
N SER A 373 22.70 -26.73 23.70
CA SER A 373 22.69 -28.20 23.81
C SER A 373 21.29 -28.81 23.67
N GLU A 374 20.23 -28.01 23.81
CA GLU A 374 18.83 -28.42 23.70
C GLU A 374 18.27 -28.23 22.29
N TRP A 375 19.04 -27.66 21.38
CA TRP A 375 18.63 -27.41 20.00
C TRP A 375 18.43 -28.73 19.24
N SER A 376 17.20 -28.95 18.77
CA SER A 376 16.86 -30.16 18.01
C SER A 376 17.06 -29.94 16.51
N MET A 377 18.04 -30.64 15.93
CA MET A 377 18.28 -30.61 14.48
C MET A 377 17.06 -31.08 13.67
N GLY A 378 16.26 -32.01 14.23
CA GLY A 378 15.03 -32.47 13.62
C GLY A 378 13.94 -31.39 13.58
N GLU A 379 13.82 -30.60 14.64
CA GLU A 379 12.87 -29.48 14.69
C GLU A 379 13.27 -28.33 13.75
N ILE A 380 14.56 -28.00 13.67
CA ILE A 380 15.08 -27.01 12.72
C ILE A 380 14.77 -27.46 11.29
N ALA A 381 15.14 -28.69 10.94
CA ALA A 381 14.87 -29.24 9.61
C ALA A 381 13.37 -29.26 9.30
N HIS A 382 12.53 -29.65 10.27
CA HIS A 382 11.09 -29.62 10.11
C HIS A 382 10.57 -28.19 9.83
N THR A 383 10.93 -27.19 10.62
CA THR A 383 10.47 -25.81 10.40
C THR A 383 10.91 -25.27 9.04
N LEU A 384 12.15 -25.52 8.60
CA LEU A 384 12.66 -25.02 7.33
C LEU A 384 12.06 -25.73 6.10
N THR A 385 11.57 -26.96 6.26
CA THR A 385 11.11 -27.81 5.15
C THR A 385 9.59 -28.06 5.15
N ASN A 386 8.88 -27.73 6.24
CA ASN A 386 7.43 -27.87 6.35
C ASN A 386 6.73 -26.76 5.57
N ARG A 387 6.61 -26.96 4.26
CA ARG A 387 5.95 -26.07 3.32
C ARG A 387 5.26 -26.86 2.21
N ARG A 388 4.38 -26.18 1.48
CA ARG A 388 3.76 -26.73 0.28
C ARG A 388 4.76 -26.71 -0.89
N TYR A 389 5.21 -27.87 -1.35
CA TYR A 389 6.21 -27.96 -2.43
C TYR A 389 5.67 -27.59 -3.82
N THR A 390 4.34 -27.54 -3.97
CA THR A 390 3.65 -27.11 -5.20
C THR A 390 3.59 -25.59 -5.35
N GLU A 391 4.02 -24.85 -4.33
CA GLU A 391 3.94 -23.41 -4.22
C GLU A 391 5.31 -22.86 -3.76
N ARG A 392 5.64 -21.62 -4.14
CA ARG A 392 6.93 -21.03 -3.80
C ARG A 392 6.82 -20.22 -2.52
N CYS A 393 7.88 -20.21 -1.72
CA CYS A 393 7.99 -19.32 -0.56
C CYS A 393 9.32 -18.57 -0.54
N ILE A 394 9.30 -17.40 0.11
CA ILE A 394 10.49 -16.63 0.46
C ILE A 394 10.77 -16.88 1.94
N ALA A 395 11.96 -17.37 2.23
CA ALA A 395 12.41 -17.65 3.60
C ALA A 395 13.32 -16.53 4.10
N TYR A 396 13.19 -16.23 5.39
CA TYR A 396 14.01 -15.27 6.12
C TYR A 396 14.16 -15.77 7.56
N ALA A 397 15.29 -15.47 8.19
CA ALA A 397 15.54 -15.82 9.59
C ALA A 397 14.95 -14.79 10.56
N GLU A 398 14.91 -13.52 10.12
CA GLU A 398 14.39 -12.36 10.83
C GLU A 398 14.02 -11.29 9.79
N SER A 399 13.17 -10.34 10.18
CA SER A 399 12.59 -9.27 9.37
C SER A 399 12.08 -8.14 10.25
N HIS A 400 11.44 -7.14 9.65
CA HIS A 400 10.75 -6.09 10.40
C HIS A 400 9.66 -6.63 11.34
N ASP A 401 8.94 -7.72 11.02
CA ASP A 401 7.86 -8.30 11.84
C ASP A 401 8.24 -8.52 13.32
N GLN A 402 9.52 -8.82 13.59
CA GLN A 402 10.02 -9.09 14.93
C GLN A 402 10.35 -7.83 15.74
N VAL A 403 10.26 -6.63 15.14
CA VAL A 403 10.55 -5.35 15.79
C VAL A 403 9.28 -4.84 16.49
N PRO A 404 9.25 -4.72 17.83
CA PRO A 404 8.02 -4.48 18.61
C PRO A 404 7.28 -3.16 18.34
N CYS A 405 7.85 -2.26 17.54
CA CYS A 405 7.15 -1.03 17.13
C CYS A 405 6.06 -1.25 16.07
N ILE A 406 5.88 -2.48 15.55
CA ILE A 406 5.03 -2.76 14.39
C ILE A 406 3.62 -3.25 14.77
N ILE A 407 3.38 -3.64 16.03
CA ILE A 407 2.10 -4.25 16.47
C ILE A 407 1.60 -3.65 17.80
N LEU A 408 1.60 -2.32 17.94
CA LEU A 408 0.94 -1.64 19.08
C LEU A 408 -0.03 -0.56 18.63
#